data_AF-A0A220SGB5-F1
#
_entry.id   AF-A0A220SGB5-F1
#
_cell.length_a   1.000
_cell.length_b   1.000
_cell.length_c   1.000
_cell.angle_alpha   90.00
_cell.angle_beta   90.00
_cell.angle_gamma   90.00
#
_symmetry.space_group_name_H-M   'P 1'
#
loop_
_entity.id
_entity.type
_entity.pdbx_description
1 polymer ?
#
loop_
_entity_poly.entity_id
_entity_poly.type
_entity_poly.pdbx_seq_one_letter_code
_entity_poly.pdbx_strand_id
1 'polypeptide(L)'
;MEETENWENELQLIWQQLGTVNNEYFIQRIKEHTLHSDQKAIGDFELACAYDSTGHEKEAEPLYRSALDQGLSGLRRRRARIQLASTLRNNEKINESIQILREEKANYSDELNDAVDAFLALSLYSAGEDREALSLSLQALSKHLPRYNQSLYRYAENLEQKNK
;
A
#
# COMPACT_ATOMS: atom_id res chain seq x y z
N MET A 1 13.67 6.48 -24.38
CA MET A 1 14.38 6.19 -23.12
C MET A 1 14.67 7.48 -22.39
N GLU A 2 15.35 8.45 -23.01
CA GLU A 2 15.69 9.74 -22.39
C GLU A 2 14.46 10.54 -21.91
N GLU A 3 13.36 10.59 -22.69
CA GLU A 3 12.13 11.28 -22.29
C GLU A 3 11.41 10.63 -21.10
N THR A 4 11.34 9.28 -21.06
CA THR A 4 10.73 8.54 -19.95
C THR A 4 11.57 8.67 -18.69
N GLU A 5 12.90 8.59 -18.82
CA GLU A 5 13.83 8.77 -17.70
C GLU A 5 13.75 10.20 -17.16
N ASN A 6 13.65 11.20 -18.04
CA ASN A 6 13.43 12.59 -17.63
C ASN A 6 12.09 12.76 -16.87
N TRP A 7 11.01 12.14 -17.35
CA TRP A 7 9.71 12.20 -16.68
C TRP A 7 9.74 11.57 -15.28
N GLU A 8 10.41 10.43 -15.11
CA GLU A 8 10.57 9.77 -13.80
C GLU A 8 11.43 10.60 -12.84
N ASN A 9 12.51 11.22 -13.34
CA ASN A 9 13.38 12.09 -12.55
C ASN A 9 12.62 13.35 -12.07
N GLU A 10 11.84 13.98 -12.96
CA GLU A 10 11.00 15.13 -12.61
C GLU A 10 9.93 14.76 -11.59
N LEU A 11 9.28 13.59 -11.76
CA LEU A 11 8.31 13.07 -10.80
C LEU A 11 8.96 12.88 -9.42
N GLN A 12 10.16 12.30 -9.37
CA GLN A 12 10.91 12.12 -8.12
C GLN A 12 11.23 13.47 -7.44
N LEU A 13 11.62 14.48 -8.22
CA LEU A 13 11.88 15.83 -7.70
C LEU A 13 10.61 16.49 -7.13
N ILE A 14 9.44 16.23 -7.73
CA ILE A 14 8.16 16.69 -7.16
C ILE A 14 7.88 15.96 -5.84
N TRP A 15 8.04 14.63 -5.79
CA TRP A 15 7.84 13.83 -4.57
C TRP A 15 8.73 14.26 -3.39
N GLN A 16 9.97 14.70 -3.65
CA GLN A 16 10.86 15.23 -2.61
C GLN A 16 10.32 16.50 -1.93
N GLN A 17 9.32 17.18 -2.53
CA GLN A 17 8.71 18.36 -1.96
C GLN A 17 7.60 18.04 -0.94
N LEU A 18 7.12 16.80 -0.87
CA LEU A 18 6.07 16.39 0.07
C LEU A 18 6.46 16.77 1.51
N GLY A 19 5.55 17.46 2.21
CA GLY A 19 5.76 17.93 3.59
C GLY A 19 6.66 19.17 3.72
N THR A 20 7.31 19.62 2.64
CA THR A 20 8.08 20.87 2.61
C THR A 20 7.28 22.03 2.01
N VAL A 21 6.45 21.73 1.01
CA VAL A 21 5.52 22.68 0.39
C VAL A 21 4.09 22.41 0.86
N ASN A 22 3.18 23.34 0.60
CA ASN A 22 1.77 23.16 0.87
C ASN A 22 1.19 21.96 0.09
N ASN A 23 0.32 21.17 0.73
CA ASN A 23 -0.27 19.96 0.14
C ASN A 23 -1.04 20.23 -1.16
N GLU A 24 -1.83 21.31 -1.24
CA GLU A 24 -2.58 21.65 -2.46
C GLU A 24 -1.65 21.94 -3.63
N TYR A 25 -0.57 22.69 -3.36
CA TYR A 25 0.47 22.95 -4.36
C TYR A 25 1.17 21.66 -4.79
N PHE A 26 1.54 20.79 -3.85
CA PHE A 26 2.15 19.49 -4.15
C PHE A 26 1.24 18.62 -5.03
N ILE A 27 -0.04 18.48 -4.67
CA ILE A 27 -1.03 17.70 -5.45
C ILE A 27 -1.18 18.29 -6.85
N GLN A 28 -1.26 19.62 -6.97
CA GLN A 28 -1.37 20.29 -8.27
C GLN A 28 -0.15 20.02 -9.15
N ARG A 29 1.05 20.01 -8.59
CA ARG A 29 2.29 19.67 -9.30
C ARG A 29 2.28 18.23 -9.82
N ILE A 30 1.86 17.27 -9.00
CA ILE A 30 1.70 15.87 -9.44
C ILE A 30 0.66 15.77 -10.55
N LYS A 31 -0.50 16.43 -10.37
CA LYS A 31 -1.58 16.43 -11.37
C LYS A 31 -1.15 16.99 -12.72
N GLU A 32 -0.42 18.10 -12.74
CA GLU A 32 0.12 18.69 -13.97
C GLU A 32 1.12 17.74 -14.64
N HIS A 33 2.00 17.12 -13.84
CA HIS A 33 3.02 16.18 -14.33
C HIS A 33 2.42 14.90 -14.92
N THR A 34 1.30 14.43 -14.37
CA THR A 34 0.64 13.20 -14.80
C THR A 34 -0.39 13.42 -15.91
N LEU A 35 -0.88 14.65 -16.13
CA LEU A 35 -1.90 14.99 -17.14
C LEU A 35 -1.47 14.64 -18.58
N HIS A 36 -0.17 14.71 -18.85
CA HIS A 36 0.42 14.49 -20.17
C HIS A 36 1.19 13.18 -20.30
N SER A 37 1.06 12.28 -19.32
CA SER A 37 1.70 10.97 -19.41
C SER A 37 0.98 10.09 -20.42
N ASP A 38 1.72 9.55 -21.40
CA ASP A 38 1.25 8.49 -22.29
C ASP A 38 0.88 7.20 -21.50
N GLN A 39 1.25 7.13 -20.21
CA GLN A 39 1.00 6.02 -19.31
C GLN A 39 -0.06 6.40 -18.28
N LYS A 40 -1.31 6.54 -18.73
CA LYS A 40 -2.45 6.94 -17.88
C LYS A 40 -2.58 6.09 -16.59
N ALA A 41 -2.28 4.80 -16.64
CA ALA A 41 -2.27 3.93 -15.46
C ALA A 41 -1.27 4.42 -14.38
N ILE A 42 -0.07 4.86 -14.78
CA ILE A 42 0.93 5.39 -13.87
C ILE A 42 0.52 6.78 -13.38
N GLY A 43 0.00 7.62 -14.28
CA GLY A 43 -0.50 8.95 -13.91
C GLY A 43 -1.58 8.91 -12.82
N ASP A 44 -2.57 8.01 -12.97
CA ASP A 44 -3.62 7.79 -11.98
C ASP A 44 -3.04 7.25 -10.66
N PHE A 45 -2.08 6.33 -10.73
CA PHE A 45 -1.41 5.80 -9.54
C PHE A 45 -0.67 6.87 -8.74
N GLU A 46 0.15 7.69 -9.39
CA GLU A 46 0.94 8.73 -8.71
C GLU A 46 0.03 9.82 -8.14
N LEU A 47 -1.05 10.19 -8.83
CA LEU A 47 -2.04 11.12 -8.31
C LEU A 47 -2.83 10.54 -7.12
N ALA A 48 -3.17 9.24 -7.16
CA ALA A 48 -3.76 8.54 -6.03
C ALA A 48 -2.85 8.59 -4.79
N CYS A 49 -1.54 8.35 -4.99
CA CYS A 49 -0.54 8.47 -3.93
C CYS A 49 -0.42 9.91 -3.41
N ALA A 50 -0.54 10.92 -4.28
CA ALA A 50 -0.48 12.30 -3.80
C ALA A 50 -1.67 12.61 -2.88
N TYR A 51 -2.87 12.17 -3.25
CA TYR A 51 -4.07 12.33 -2.42
C TYR A 51 -4.00 11.52 -1.12
N ASP A 52 -3.61 10.25 -1.15
CA ASP A 52 -3.56 9.41 0.06
C ASP A 52 -2.55 9.94 1.09
N SER A 53 -1.38 10.39 0.63
CA SER A 53 -0.28 10.89 1.46
C SER A 53 -0.58 12.25 2.07
N THR A 54 -1.62 12.94 1.59
CA THR A 54 -2.05 14.26 2.07
C THR A 54 -3.41 14.23 2.77
N GLY A 55 -3.99 13.04 3.00
CA GLY A 55 -5.24 12.86 3.77
C GLY A 55 -6.53 13.00 2.95
N HIS A 56 -6.46 12.74 1.65
CA HIS A 56 -7.58 12.79 0.71
C HIS A 56 -7.93 11.38 0.20
N GLU A 57 -8.20 10.44 1.12
CA GLU A 57 -8.43 9.02 0.79
C GLU A 57 -9.65 8.78 -0.09
N LYS A 58 -10.66 9.65 -0.02
CA LYS A 58 -11.87 9.54 -0.86
C LYS A 58 -11.56 9.83 -2.33
N GLU A 59 -10.66 10.77 -2.58
CA GLU A 59 -10.16 11.14 -3.90
C GLU A 59 -9.13 10.12 -4.41
N ALA A 60 -8.32 9.54 -3.53
CA ALA A 60 -7.32 8.53 -3.88
C ALA A 60 -7.93 7.21 -4.38
N GLU A 61 -8.98 6.71 -3.71
CA GLU A 61 -9.58 5.40 -4.02
C GLU A 61 -9.94 5.19 -5.51
N PRO A 62 -10.75 6.07 -6.16
CA PRO A 62 -11.12 5.86 -7.55
C PRO A 62 -9.91 5.86 -8.50
N LEU A 63 -8.86 6.62 -8.18
CA LEU A 63 -7.64 6.69 -8.99
C LEU A 63 -6.80 5.42 -8.87
N TYR A 64 -6.66 4.85 -7.68
CA TYR A 64 -6.01 3.54 -7.52
C TYR A 64 -6.72 2.44 -8.30
N ARG A 65 -8.05 2.40 -8.24
CA ARG A 65 -8.86 1.45 -9.03
C ARG A 65 -8.64 1.66 -10.52
N SER A 66 -8.74 2.91 -10.98
CA SER A 66 -8.50 3.29 -12.37
C SER A 66 -7.11 2.84 -12.86
N ALA A 67 -6.07 3.05 -12.06
CA ALA A 67 -4.71 2.63 -12.39
C ALA A 67 -4.61 1.11 -12.59
N LEU A 68 -5.18 0.34 -11.65
CA LEU A 68 -5.18 -1.13 -11.71
C LEU A 68 -6.00 -1.65 -12.91
N ASP A 69 -7.17 -1.08 -13.17
CA ASP A 69 -8.05 -1.46 -14.28
C ASP A 69 -7.42 -1.18 -15.65
N GLN A 70 -6.58 -0.15 -15.73
CA GLN A 70 -5.81 0.19 -16.94
C GLN A 70 -4.53 -0.64 -17.10
N GLY A 71 -4.31 -1.64 -16.25
CA GLY A 71 -3.19 -2.56 -16.41
C GLY A 71 -1.87 -2.05 -15.82
N LEU A 72 -1.92 -1.20 -14.77
CA LEU A 72 -0.73 -0.91 -13.98
C LEU A 72 -0.04 -2.22 -13.60
N SER A 73 1.28 -2.29 -13.80
CA SER A 73 2.06 -3.53 -13.66
C SER A 73 3.33 -3.34 -12.83
N GLY A 74 4.07 -4.43 -12.61
CA GLY A 74 5.34 -4.42 -11.87
C GLY A 74 5.20 -3.95 -10.42
N LEU A 75 6.25 -3.30 -9.91
CA LEU A 75 6.32 -2.84 -8.52
C LEU A 75 5.23 -1.80 -8.20
N ARG A 76 4.89 -0.92 -9.15
CA ARG A 76 3.81 0.07 -8.97
C ARG A 76 2.45 -0.61 -8.72
N ARG A 77 2.16 -1.72 -9.41
CA ARG A 77 0.93 -2.50 -9.17
C ARG A 77 0.87 -3.07 -7.76
N ARG A 78 1.99 -3.58 -7.24
CA ARG A 78 2.08 -4.09 -5.87
C ARG A 78 1.83 -2.98 -4.85
N ARG A 79 2.49 -1.84 -5.04
CA ARG A 79 2.30 -0.63 -4.21
C ARG A 79 0.86 -0.14 -4.25
N ALA A 80 0.27 -0.03 -5.45
CA ALA A 80 -1.11 0.41 -5.64
C ALA A 80 -2.12 -0.43 -4.86
N ARG A 81 -1.92 -1.75 -4.78
CA ARG A 81 -2.82 -2.62 -4.02
C ARG A 81 -2.66 -2.49 -2.51
N ILE A 82 -1.43 -2.35 -2.02
CA ILE A 82 -1.18 -2.09 -0.59
C ILE A 82 -1.78 -0.74 -0.18
N GLN A 83 -1.53 0.30 -0.97
CA GLN A 83 -2.02 1.65 -0.71
C GLN A 83 -3.54 1.72 -0.83
N LEU A 84 -4.14 1.16 -1.90
CA LEU A 84 -5.59 1.06 -2.05
C LEU A 84 -6.22 0.36 -0.85
N ALA A 85 -5.64 -0.75 -0.36
CA ALA A 85 -6.18 -1.42 0.82
C ALA A 85 -6.12 -0.52 2.07
N SER A 86 -5.03 0.22 2.28
CA SER A 86 -4.94 1.20 3.36
C SER A 86 -6.00 2.32 3.22
N THR A 87 -6.16 2.88 2.02
CA THR A 87 -7.19 3.86 1.68
C THR A 87 -8.60 3.33 1.96
N LEU A 88 -8.89 2.09 1.55
CA LEU A 88 -10.19 1.43 1.79
C LEU A 88 -10.47 1.25 3.28
N ARG A 89 -9.46 0.88 4.07
CA ARG A 89 -9.58 0.77 5.53
C ARG A 89 -9.95 2.12 6.16
N ASN A 90 -9.30 3.21 5.73
CA ASN A 90 -9.62 4.57 6.18
C ASN A 90 -11.02 5.04 5.71
N ASN A 91 -11.47 4.58 4.54
CA ASN A 91 -12.82 4.79 4.01
C ASN A 91 -13.87 3.82 4.58
N GLU A 92 -13.57 3.11 5.69
CA GLU A 92 -14.45 2.15 6.36
C GLU A 92 -14.86 0.91 5.52
N LYS A 93 -14.21 0.69 4.37
CA LYS A 93 -14.39 -0.50 3.49
C LYS A 93 -13.44 -1.63 3.92
N ILE A 94 -13.52 -2.00 5.19
CA ILE A 94 -12.53 -2.87 5.86
C ILE A 94 -12.45 -4.26 5.24
N ASN A 95 -13.59 -4.89 4.92
CA ASN A 95 -13.62 -6.23 4.33
C ASN A 95 -12.92 -6.29 2.96
N GLU A 96 -13.10 -5.25 2.15
CA GLU A 96 -12.45 -5.16 0.84
C GLU A 96 -10.94 -4.96 0.98
N SER A 97 -10.52 -4.14 1.95
CA SER A 97 -9.11 -3.97 2.31
C SER A 97 -8.45 -5.31 2.66
N ILE A 98 -9.08 -6.10 3.54
CA ILE A 98 -8.61 -7.45 3.91
C ILE A 98 -8.52 -8.36 2.68
N GLN A 99 -9.58 -8.39 1.86
CA GLN A 99 -9.61 -9.23 0.66
C GLN A 99 -8.44 -8.93 -0.28
N ILE A 100 -8.23 -7.64 -0.59
CA ILE A 100 -7.15 -7.20 -1.49
C ILE A 100 -5.79 -7.64 -0.97
N LEU A 101 -5.54 -7.49 0.34
CA LEU A 101 -4.25 -7.84 0.95
C LEU A 101 -4.03 -9.35 1.06
N ARG A 102 -5.07 -10.14 1.30
CA ARG A 102 -4.98 -11.61 1.26
C ARG A 102 -4.68 -12.12 -0.15
N GLU A 103 -5.37 -11.58 -1.16
CA GLU A 103 -5.07 -11.88 -2.57
C GLU A 103 -3.62 -11.51 -2.92
N GLU A 104 -3.15 -10.35 -2.47
CA GLU A 104 -1.75 -9.95 -2.69
C GLU A 104 -0.76 -10.89 -2.04
N LYS A 105 -0.98 -11.24 -0.76
CA LYS A 105 -0.14 -12.18 -0.05
C LYS A 105 -0.06 -13.54 -0.74
N ALA A 106 -1.15 -14.00 -1.37
CA ALA A 106 -1.21 -15.28 -2.07
C ALA A 106 -0.64 -15.25 -3.50
N ASN A 107 -0.57 -14.10 -4.15
CA ASN A 107 -0.20 -13.97 -5.56
C ASN A 107 1.29 -14.28 -5.80
N TYR A 108 2.19 -13.56 -5.14
CA TYR A 108 3.64 -13.78 -5.22
C TYR A 108 4.36 -13.14 -4.02
N SER A 109 5.63 -13.51 -3.86
CA SER A 109 6.52 -13.07 -2.79
C SER A 109 7.61 -12.16 -3.33
N ASP A 110 7.78 -10.99 -2.70
CA ASP A 110 8.83 -10.01 -3.01
C ASP A 110 9.27 -9.25 -1.74
N GLU A 111 10.07 -8.19 -1.92
CA GLU A 111 10.54 -7.33 -0.82
C GLU A 111 9.41 -6.60 -0.06
N LEU A 112 8.19 -6.55 -0.61
CA LEU A 112 7.04 -5.91 0.02
C LEU A 112 6.18 -6.87 0.85
N ASN A 113 6.60 -8.11 1.05
CA ASN A 113 5.87 -9.09 1.87
C ASN A 113 5.55 -8.58 3.29
N ASP A 114 6.51 -7.96 3.95
CA ASP A 114 6.30 -7.46 5.31
C ASP A 114 5.35 -6.26 5.32
N ALA A 115 5.35 -5.45 4.26
CA ALA A 115 4.35 -4.39 4.09
C ALA A 115 2.94 -4.98 3.92
N VAL A 116 2.78 -6.00 3.05
CA VAL A 116 1.50 -6.69 2.90
C VAL A 116 1.01 -7.26 4.24
N ASP A 117 1.89 -7.92 5.00
CA ASP A 117 1.55 -8.49 6.32
C ASP A 117 1.16 -7.41 7.33
N ALA A 118 1.89 -6.30 7.39
CA ALA A 118 1.60 -5.20 8.30
C ALA A 118 0.26 -4.52 7.98
N PHE A 119 0.00 -4.20 6.70
CA PHE A 119 -1.26 -3.57 6.30
C PHE A 119 -2.45 -4.53 6.43
N LEU A 120 -2.23 -5.85 6.24
CA LEU A 120 -3.27 -6.86 6.49
C LEU A 120 -3.60 -6.93 7.97
N ALA A 121 -2.60 -6.93 8.85
CA ALA A 121 -2.82 -6.91 10.29
C ALA A 121 -3.59 -5.66 10.75
N LEU A 122 -3.28 -4.48 10.20
CA LEU A 122 -4.04 -3.24 10.49
C LEU A 122 -5.51 -3.36 10.07
N SER A 123 -5.77 -3.99 8.93
CA SER A 123 -7.12 -4.18 8.39
C SER A 123 -7.90 -5.22 9.19
N LEU A 124 -7.26 -6.31 9.60
CA LEU A 124 -7.81 -7.31 10.51
C LEU A 124 -8.16 -6.69 11.87
N TYR A 125 -7.27 -5.87 12.43
CA TYR A 125 -7.54 -5.14 13.67
C TYR A 125 -8.76 -4.21 13.53
N SER A 126 -8.87 -3.48 12.41
CA SER A 126 -10.04 -2.63 12.15
C SER A 126 -11.34 -3.43 12.03
N ALA A 127 -11.27 -4.72 11.65
CA ALA A 127 -12.41 -5.63 11.62
C ALA A 127 -12.72 -6.29 12.99
N GLY A 128 -11.90 -6.05 14.01
CA GLY A 128 -11.99 -6.72 15.32
C GLY A 128 -11.39 -8.14 15.35
N GLU A 129 -10.65 -8.53 14.31
CA GLU A 129 -9.95 -9.83 14.22
C GLU A 129 -8.58 -9.77 14.93
N ASP A 130 -8.57 -9.28 16.17
CA ASP A 130 -7.38 -8.89 16.93
C ASP A 130 -6.36 -10.03 17.07
N ARG A 131 -6.85 -11.27 17.22
CA ARG A 131 -5.99 -12.46 17.36
C ARG A 131 -5.24 -12.76 16.08
N GLU A 132 -5.91 -12.70 14.94
CA GLU A 132 -5.28 -12.92 13.64
C GLU A 132 -4.32 -11.77 13.31
N ALA A 133 -4.73 -10.53 13.58
CA ALA A 133 -3.87 -9.36 13.44
C ALA A 133 -2.57 -9.49 14.26
N LEU A 134 -2.68 -9.90 15.53
CA LEU A 134 -1.51 -10.10 16.40
C LEU A 134 -0.65 -11.28 15.95
N SER A 135 -1.27 -12.42 15.59
CA SER A 135 -0.55 -13.57 15.02
C SER A 135 0.28 -13.15 13.82
N LEU A 136 -0.35 -12.55 12.82
CA LEU A 136 0.31 -12.13 11.59
C LEU A 136 1.45 -11.15 11.86
N SER A 137 1.22 -10.16 12.72
CA SER A 137 2.24 -9.16 13.08
C SER A 137 3.48 -9.80 13.74
N LEU A 138 3.26 -10.75 14.67
CA LEU A 138 4.35 -11.42 15.37
C LEU A 138 5.07 -12.44 14.48
N GLN A 139 4.36 -13.11 13.57
CA GLN A 139 4.98 -13.96 12.56
C GLN A 139 5.89 -13.13 11.64
N ALA A 140 5.44 -11.96 11.16
CA ALA A 140 6.25 -11.06 10.35
C ALA A 140 7.49 -10.58 11.11
N LEU A 141 7.33 -10.08 12.34
CA LEU A 141 8.43 -9.61 13.18
C LEU A 141 9.46 -10.70 13.48
N SER A 142 9.01 -11.95 13.68
CA SER A 142 9.89 -13.07 14.04
C SER A 142 11.02 -13.31 13.02
N LYS A 143 10.81 -12.98 11.74
CA LYS A 143 11.80 -13.14 10.67
C LYS A 143 13.01 -12.21 10.84
N HIS A 144 12.82 -11.08 11.54
CA HIS A 144 13.80 -10.00 11.68
C HIS A 144 14.53 -10.00 13.02
N LEU A 145 14.07 -10.80 13.99
CA LEU A 145 14.66 -10.78 15.32
C LEU A 145 16.02 -11.49 15.34
N PRO A 146 17.07 -10.88 15.93
CA PRO A 146 18.38 -11.52 16.06
C PRO A 146 18.37 -12.68 17.07
N ARG A 147 17.39 -12.72 17.97
CA ARG A 147 17.15 -13.77 18.99
C ARG A 147 15.66 -13.92 19.26
N TYR A 148 15.25 -15.07 19.79
CA TYR A 148 13.84 -15.40 20.11
C TYR A 148 12.90 -15.51 18.89
N ASN A 149 13.44 -15.50 17.66
CA ASN A 149 12.69 -15.68 16.42
C ASN A 149 11.79 -16.93 16.45
N GLN A 150 12.36 -18.10 16.74
CA GLN A 150 11.61 -19.37 16.75
C GLN A 150 10.55 -19.41 17.85
N SER A 151 10.84 -18.83 19.02
CA SER A 151 9.89 -18.76 20.13
C SER A 151 8.73 -17.83 19.79
N LEU A 152 9.02 -16.64 19.22
CA LEU A 152 7.99 -15.68 18.84
C LEU A 152 7.08 -16.25 17.75
N TYR A 153 7.67 -16.88 16.73
CA TYR A 153 6.91 -17.53 15.66
C TYR A 153 5.92 -18.59 16.23
N ARG A 154 6.38 -19.44 17.16
CA ARG A 154 5.50 -20.43 17.82
C ARG A 154 4.38 -19.79 18.65
N TYR A 155 4.67 -18.70 19.36
CA TYR A 155 3.62 -17.97 20.08
C TYR A 155 2.58 -17.40 19.14
N ALA A 156 3.02 -16.89 17.99
CA ALA A 156 2.13 -16.37 16.97
C ALA A 156 1.24 -17.48 16.38
N GLU A 157 1.80 -18.62 15.97
CA GLU A 157 1.01 -19.78 15.50
C GLU A 157 -0.04 -20.26 16.52
N ASN A 158 0.30 -20.22 17.82
CA ASN A 158 -0.63 -20.62 18.87
C ASN A 158 -1.83 -19.66 19.05
N LEU A 159 -1.72 -18.40 18.59
CA LEU A 159 -2.83 -17.44 18.63
C LEU A 159 -3.93 -17.81 17.62
N GLU A 160 -3.56 -18.33 16.45
CA GLU A 160 -4.50 -18.80 15.42
C GLU A 160 -5.20 -20.11 15.81
N GLN A 161 -4.50 -21.00 16.51
CA GLN A 161 -5.01 -22.34 16.82
C GLN A 161 -6.08 -22.37 17.91
N LYS A 162 -6.22 -21.32 18.74
CA LYS A 162 -7.18 -21.24 19.86
C LYS A 162 -8.64 -20.97 19.45
N ASN A 163 -9.02 -21.32 18.22
CA ASN A 163 -10.40 -21.33 17.73
C ASN A 163 -11.14 -22.66 18.05
N LYS A 164 -10.77 -23.34 19.13
CA LYS A 164 -11.44 -24.56 19.64
C LYS A 164 -11.74 -24.43 21.12
#